data_AF-A0A4R4A8Q4-F1
#
_entry.id   AF-A0A4R4A8Q4-F1
#
_cell.length_a   1.000
_cell.length_b   1.000
_cell.length_c   1.000
_cell.angle_alpha   90.00
_cell.angle_beta   90.00
_cell.angle_gamma   90.00
#
_symmetry.space_group_name_H-M   'P 1'
#
loop_
_entity.id
_entity.type
_entity.pdbx_description
1 polymer ?
#
loop_
_entity_poly.entity_id
_entity_poly.type
_entity_poly.pdbx_seq_one_letter_code
_entity_poly.pdbx_strand_id
1 'polypeptide(L)'
;MCRRLVAVLLCCGCLSPAASGELLDTLSWDGFVETYQALQLAAPQDTQGSRARARLRLYAGEGDRQLFARITAERDLAFEGNRIELDEGYLDLVGRGWDARLGRQVVIWGRADGLRIVDRVSTLDSSESLTRELDEVRLGVDALRLRRLDDSSQITLIWSPRFRPGRAPSEVWALPDPVPEGVARAGVERPGSALDEGVFAARWSYYGAGLDLAVSVLHTWEDLPSLDREYGADGALTLVPRHHRLTLWGLEFARPWQSFVFRGEAVYIQGQRLEPADWRDPLRREDLLHWMLGLDWTPGNNWTLIAQVSDAWIPGYGQGLASEAHTPVLTLGLSADLLRETLEFSNLLFVRPNEQGYYNRLSLDYAVTDRFHAGLGLDLFGGEEGAFAFYKENDQLWLKLKYSF
;
A
#
# COMPACT_ATOMS: atom_id res chain seq x y z
N MET A 1 5.28 -4.43 -32.10
CA MET A 1 4.11 -4.41 -31.20
C MET A 1 4.23 -3.31 -30.13
N CYS A 2 5.39 -3.13 -29.47
CA CYS A 2 5.65 -1.99 -28.54
C CYS A 2 5.39 -0.59 -29.13
N ARG A 3 5.79 -0.32 -30.38
CA ARG A 3 5.54 0.98 -31.03
C ARG A 3 4.05 1.34 -31.16
N ARG A 4 3.15 0.36 -31.24
CA ARG A 4 1.69 0.60 -31.33
C ARG A 4 1.06 0.89 -29.97
N LEU A 5 1.59 0.31 -28.89
CA LEU A 5 1.12 0.54 -27.52
C LEU A 5 1.53 1.95 -27.03
N VAL A 6 2.75 2.38 -27.36
CA VAL A 6 3.22 3.75 -27.09
C VAL A 6 2.48 4.79 -27.93
N ALA A 7 2.12 4.47 -29.18
CA ALA A 7 1.29 5.35 -30.01
C ALA A 7 -0.13 5.56 -29.41
N VAL A 8 -0.71 4.57 -28.74
CA VAL A 8 -2.00 4.72 -28.05
C VAL A 8 -1.86 5.61 -26.79
N LEU A 9 -0.76 5.53 -26.06
CA LEU A 9 -0.45 6.44 -24.95
C LEU A 9 -0.17 7.88 -25.43
N LEU A 10 0.50 8.03 -26.57
CA LEU A 10 0.82 9.33 -27.18
C LEU A 10 -0.38 10.00 -27.85
N CYS A 11 -1.34 9.25 -28.42
CA CYS A 11 -2.53 9.84 -29.06
C CYS A 11 -3.51 10.50 -28.07
N CYS A 12 -3.41 10.20 -26.77
CA CYS A 12 -4.25 10.84 -25.73
C CYS A 12 -3.68 12.17 -25.23
N GLY A 13 -2.41 12.49 -25.48
CA GLY A 13 -1.80 13.79 -25.19
C GLY A 13 -1.57 14.52 -26.51
N CYS A 14 -2.00 15.78 -26.63
CA CYS A 14 -1.88 16.60 -27.83
C CYS A 14 -0.43 16.88 -28.28
N LEU A 15 0.32 15.85 -28.69
CA LEU A 15 1.69 15.94 -29.18
C LEU A 15 1.69 15.93 -30.71
N SER A 16 2.48 16.82 -31.30
CA SER A 16 2.66 16.86 -32.75
C SER A 16 3.44 15.60 -33.23
N PRO A 17 3.22 15.14 -34.47
CA PRO A 17 3.89 13.95 -35.00
C PRO A 17 5.42 14.04 -34.98
N ALA A 18 6.00 15.23 -35.10
CA ALA A 18 7.45 15.45 -35.04
C ALA A 18 8.01 15.20 -33.63
N ALA A 19 7.36 15.74 -32.59
CA ALA A 19 7.74 15.50 -31.19
C ALA A 19 7.56 14.03 -30.77
N SER A 20 6.67 13.28 -31.44
CA SER A 20 6.50 11.85 -31.17
C SER A 20 7.64 10.97 -31.73
N GLY A 21 8.38 11.45 -32.73
CA GLY A 21 9.49 10.72 -33.35
C GLY A 21 10.76 10.72 -32.50
N GLU A 22 11.18 11.90 -32.03
CA GLU A 22 12.39 12.07 -31.22
C GLU A 22 12.24 11.41 -29.83
N LEU A 23 11.05 11.46 -29.25
CA LEU A 23 10.78 10.84 -27.95
C LEU A 23 10.85 9.29 -28.01
N LEU A 24 10.48 8.68 -29.15
CA LEU A 24 10.60 7.24 -29.35
C LEU A 24 12.05 6.77 -29.50
N ASP A 25 12.97 7.64 -29.92
CA ASP A 25 14.40 7.32 -30.03
C ASP A 25 15.07 7.23 -28.66
N THR A 26 14.47 7.83 -27.62
CA THR A 26 14.93 7.74 -26.22
C THR A 26 14.33 6.57 -25.45
N LEU A 27 13.50 5.74 -26.10
CA LEU A 27 12.80 4.65 -25.45
C LEU A 27 13.80 3.63 -24.88
N SER A 28 13.80 3.49 -23.57
CA SER A 28 14.47 2.43 -22.84
C SER A 28 13.46 1.59 -22.06
N TRP A 29 13.88 0.39 -21.69
CA TRP A 29 13.05 -0.56 -20.97
C TRP A 29 13.91 -1.46 -20.11
N ASP A 30 13.30 -1.92 -19.04
CA ASP A 30 13.86 -2.94 -18.16
C ASP A 30 12.70 -3.78 -17.61
N GLY A 31 13.01 -4.87 -16.95
CA GLY A 31 11.98 -5.61 -16.24
C GLY A 31 12.49 -6.81 -15.48
N PHE A 32 11.54 -7.63 -15.06
CA PHE A 32 11.86 -8.93 -14.50
C PHE A 32 10.78 -9.96 -14.80
N VAL A 33 11.17 -11.23 -14.68
CA VAL A 33 10.27 -12.36 -14.51
C VAL A 33 10.61 -13.03 -13.19
N GLU A 34 9.60 -13.36 -12.41
CA GLU A 34 9.76 -14.07 -11.14
C GLU A 34 8.74 -15.19 -10.98
N THR A 35 9.11 -16.17 -10.16
CA THR A 35 8.20 -17.18 -9.62
C THR A 35 8.23 -17.13 -8.10
N TYR A 36 7.08 -17.37 -7.49
CA TYR A 36 6.93 -17.43 -6.05
C TYR A 36 6.11 -18.67 -5.70
N GLN A 37 6.61 -19.46 -4.75
CA GLN A 37 5.98 -20.68 -4.26
C GLN A 37 5.99 -20.61 -2.74
N ALA A 38 4.82 -20.72 -2.11
CA ALA A 38 4.64 -20.73 -0.67
C ALA A 38 3.85 -21.96 -0.25
N LEU A 39 4.41 -22.70 0.70
CA LEU A 39 3.85 -23.92 1.24
C LEU A 39 3.67 -23.76 2.75
N GLN A 40 2.53 -24.23 3.24
CA GLN A 40 2.26 -24.29 4.67
C GLN A 40 3.31 -25.14 5.38
N LEU A 41 3.73 -24.75 6.59
CA LEU A 41 4.68 -25.52 7.39
C LEU A 41 4.03 -26.78 7.98
N ALA A 42 2.79 -26.63 8.48
CA ALA A 42 2.02 -27.73 9.03
C ALA A 42 1.61 -28.73 7.94
N ALA A 43 1.42 -29.99 8.33
CA ALA A 43 0.84 -30.99 7.43
C ALA A 43 -0.61 -30.59 7.09
N PRO A 44 -1.05 -30.72 5.82
CA PRO A 44 -0.44 -31.49 4.73
C PRO A 44 0.49 -30.70 3.79
N GLN A 45 0.99 -29.53 4.21
CA GLN A 45 1.79 -28.61 3.40
C GLN A 45 1.01 -28.04 2.20
N ASP A 46 -0.21 -27.58 2.46
CA ASP A 46 -1.05 -26.99 1.42
C ASP A 46 -0.37 -25.76 0.79
N THR A 47 -0.67 -25.53 -0.49
CA THR A 47 -0.13 -24.38 -1.21
C THR A 47 -0.83 -23.10 -0.73
N GLN A 48 -0.05 -22.22 -0.11
CA GLN A 48 -0.51 -20.92 0.39
C GLN A 48 -0.41 -19.83 -0.69
N GLY A 49 0.47 -20.03 -1.67
CA GLY A 49 0.57 -19.17 -2.84
C GLY A 49 1.47 -19.76 -3.91
N SER A 50 1.05 -19.68 -5.16
CA SER A 50 1.87 -20.10 -6.30
C SER A 50 1.65 -19.14 -7.44
N ARG A 51 2.68 -18.38 -7.84
CA ARG A 51 2.52 -17.39 -8.91
C ARG A 51 3.74 -17.26 -9.79
N ALA A 52 3.48 -16.88 -11.03
CA ALA A 52 4.48 -16.37 -11.97
C ALA A 52 4.13 -14.92 -12.32
N ARG A 53 5.11 -14.02 -12.25
CA ARG A 53 4.93 -12.60 -12.54
C ARG A 53 5.98 -12.12 -13.53
N ALA A 54 5.56 -11.30 -14.48
CA ALA A 54 6.43 -10.55 -15.37
C ALA A 54 6.09 -9.06 -15.25
N ARG A 55 7.11 -8.22 -15.04
CA ARG A 55 6.97 -6.78 -14.99
C ARG A 55 7.82 -6.13 -16.06
N LEU A 56 7.23 -5.21 -16.80
CA LEU A 56 7.87 -4.40 -17.82
C LEU A 56 7.79 -2.92 -17.43
N ARG A 57 8.94 -2.25 -17.42
CA ARG A 57 9.04 -0.79 -17.26
C ARG A 57 9.52 -0.18 -18.56
N LEU A 58 8.85 0.90 -18.97
CA LEU A 58 9.17 1.66 -20.16
C LEU A 58 9.44 3.10 -19.75
N TYR A 59 10.50 3.67 -20.31
CA TYR A 59 10.90 5.05 -20.09
C TYR A 59 11.16 5.71 -21.45
N ALA A 60 10.71 6.95 -21.59
CA ALA A 60 11.09 7.80 -22.69
C ALA A 60 11.13 9.23 -22.17
N GLY A 61 12.00 10.08 -22.70
CA GLY A 61 12.09 11.44 -22.19
C GLY A 61 12.87 12.35 -23.11
N GLU A 62 12.45 13.61 -23.13
CA GLU A 62 13.07 14.63 -23.96
C GLU A 62 12.93 15.98 -23.24
N GLY A 63 14.05 16.68 -23.07
CA GLY A 63 14.09 17.99 -22.43
C GLY A 63 13.48 17.98 -21.03
N ASP A 64 12.35 18.67 -20.88
CA ASP A 64 11.60 18.84 -19.63
C ASP A 64 10.48 17.81 -19.42
N ARG A 65 10.43 16.75 -20.24
CA ARG A 65 9.34 15.77 -20.26
C ARG A 65 9.84 14.36 -20.07
N GLN A 66 9.13 13.57 -19.28
CA GLN A 66 9.41 12.16 -19.11
C GLN A 66 8.11 11.35 -19.13
N LEU A 67 8.10 10.27 -19.91
CA LEU A 67 7.05 9.26 -19.90
C LEU A 67 7.55 8.03 -19.16
N PHE A 68 6.68 7.48 -18.34
CA PHE A 68 6.90 6.21 -17.66
C PHE A 68 5.66 5.33 -17.78
N ALA A 69 5.87 4.04 -18.00
CA ALA A 69 4.82 3.04 -17.85
C ALA A 69 5.37 1.79 -17.16
N ARG A 70 4.58 1.23 -16.25
CA ARG A 70 4.84 -0.04 -15.56
C ARG A 70 3.65 -0.97 -15.76
N ILE A 71 3.91 -2.10 -16.42
CA ILE A 71 2.90 -3.12 -16.71
C ILE A 71 3.31 -4.40 -15.98
N THR A 72 2.39 -4.98 -15.23
CA THR A 72 2.59 -6.27 -14.56
C THR A 72 1.60 -7.28 -15.12
N ALA A 73 2.12 -8.42 -15.57
CA ALA A 73 1.35 -9.62 -15.84
C ALA A 73 1.63 -10.63 -14.74
N GLU A 74 0.59 -11.18 -14.14
CA GLU A 74 0.66 -12.16 -13.06
C GLU A 74 -0.30 -13.31 -13.35
N ARG A 75 0.17 -14.52 -13.09
CA ARG A 75 -0.63 -15.74 -13.14
C ARG A 75 -0.50 -16.46 -11.82
N ASP A 76 -1.63 -16.66 -11.17
CA ASP A 76 -1.77 -17.60 -10.08
C ASP A 76 -1.84 -19.01 -10.66
N LEU A 77 -0.93 -19.87 -10.19
CA LEU A 77 -0.76 -21.23 -10.66
C LEU A 77 -1.51 -22.23 -9.78
N ALA A 78 -1.91 -21.83 -8.55
CA ALA A 78 -2.66 -22.67 -7.62
C ALA A 78 -4.16 -22.42 -7.70
N PHE A 79 -4.57 -21.16 -7.86
CA PHE A 79 -5.97 -20.71 -7.87
C PHE A 79 -6.46 -20.29 -9.27
N GLU A 80 -5.68 -20.60 -10.32
CA GLU A 80 -5.99 -20.38 -11.75
C GLU A 80 -6.39 -18.94 -12.16
N GLY A 81 -5.97 -17.92 -11.38
CA GLY A 81 -6.18 -16.51 -11.68
C GLY A 81 -5.16 -15.93 -12.67
N ASN A 82 -5.61 -15.05 -13.57
CA ASN A 82 -4.71 -14.28 -14.45
C ASN A 82 -5.01 -12.78 -14.33
N ARG A 83 -3.97 -11.96 -14.25
CA ARG A 83 -4.08 -10.50 -14.16
C ARG A 83 -3.03 -9.83 -15.03
N ILE A 84 -3.46 -8.88 -15.84
CA ILE A 84 -2.55 -7.95 -16.54
C ILE A 84 -3.00 -6.55 -16.15
N GLU A 85 -2.10 -5.78 -15.58
CA GLU A 85 -2.41 -4.46 -15.04
C GLU A 85 -1.39 -3.41 -15.50
N LEU A 86 -1.88 -2.25 -15.91
CA LEU A 86 -1.08 -1.03 -15.98
C LEU A 86 -1.03 -0.45 -14.56
N ASP A 87 0.05 -0.74 -13.85
CA ASP A 87 0.25 -0.29 -12.48
C ASP A 87 0.46 1.23 -12.44
N GLU A 88 1.29 1.73 -13.36
CA GLU A 88 1.63 3.14 -13.52
C GLU A 88 1.77 3.49 -15.00
N GLY A 89 1.41 4.71 -15.35
CA GLY A 89 1.43 5.25 -16.70
C GLY A 89 1.23 6.75 -16.63
N TYR A 90 2.32 7.52 -16.67
CA TYR A 90 2.27 8.96 -16.44
C TYR A 90 3.25 9.74 -17.32
N LEU A 91 2.94 11.03 -17.45
CA LEU A 91 3.80 12.07 -17.99
C LEU A 91 4.24 12.99 -16.86
N ASP A 92 5.55 13.14 -16.70
CA ASP A 92 6.17 14.19 -15.90
C ASP A 92 6.55 15.38 -16.76
N LEU A 93 6.27 16.57 -16.25
CA LEU A 93 6.66 17.87 -16.79
C LEU A 93 7.45 18.60 -15.72
N VAL A 94 8.68 19.01 -16.03
CA VAL A 94 9.60 19.63 -15.05
C VAL A 94 9.93 21.05 -15.46
N GLY A 95 9.55 22.02 -14.64
CA GLY A 95 9.91 23.41 -14.84
C GLY A 95 10.84 23.94 -13.75
N ARG A 96 11.13 25.25 -13.81
CA ARG A 96 11.95 25.90 -12.80
C ARG A 96 11.19 26.03 -11.47
N GLY A 97 11.59 25.21 -10.49
CA GLY A 97 11.00 25.19 -9.15
C GLY A 97 9.60 24.58 -9.10
N TRP A 98 9.21 23.79 -10.10
CA TRP A 98 7.96 23.05 -10.08
C TRP A 98 8.05 21.78 -10.92
N ASP A 99 7.23 20.79 -10.60
CA ASP A 99 6.97 19.64 -11.46
C ASP A 99 5.49 19.27 -11.42
N ALA A 100 5.00 18.69 -12.52
CA ALA A 100 3.66 18.15 -12.62
C ALA A 100 3.72 16.72 -13.15
N ARG A 101 2.95 15.83 -12.53
CA ARG A 101 2.76 14.44 -12.97
C ARG A 101 1.30 14.21 -13.32
N LEU A 102 1.03 13.81 -14.55
CA LEU A 102 -0.30 13.49 -15.05
C LEU A 102 -0.39 12.02 -15.45
N GLY A 103 -1.34 11.29 -14.88
CA GLY A 103 -1.64 9.92 -15.24
C GLY A 103 -1.71 8.99 -14.03
N ARG A 104 -1.68 7.69 -14.30
CA ARG A 104 -1.71 6.67 -13.26
C ARG A 104 -0.38 6.60 -12.55
N GLN A 105 -0.38 6.78 -11.24
CA GLN A 105 0.84 6.83 -10.46
C GLN A 105 0.62 6.21 -9.08
N VAL A 106 1.64 5.56 -8.53
CA VAL A 106 1.64 5.22 -7.11
C VAL A 106 2.08 6.46 -6.33
N VAL A 107 1.27 6.88 -5.38
CA VAL A 107 1.57 8.01 -4.49
C VAL A 107 1.97 7.47 -3.13
N ILE A 108 3.25 7.61 -2.79
CA ILE A 108 3.76 7.38 -1.44
C ILE A 108 3.60 8.67 -0.64
N TRP A 109 2.79 8.62 0.42
CA TRP A 109 2.38 9.82 1.16
C TRP A 109 2.70 9.70 2.66
N GLY A 110 3.99 9.54 2.99
CA GLY A 110 4.47 9.44 4.37
C GLY A 110 5.99 9.29 4.43
N ARG A 111 6.50 9.07 5.63
CA ARG A 111 7.89 8.78 6.01
C ARG A 111 8.05 7.50 6.84
N ALA A 112 6.98 6.84 7.25
CA ALA A 112 7.02 5.59 8.00
C ALA A 112 7.48 4.42 7.11
N ASP A 113 8.34 3.57 7.67
CA ASP A 113 8.70 2.28 7.09
C ASP A 113 7.75 1.21 7.64
N GLY A 114 7.25 0.29 6.80
CA GLY A 114 6.44 -0.87 7.23
C GLY A 114 5.01 -0.59 7.73
N LEU A 115 4.70 0.61 8.22
CA LEU A 115 3.37 1.04 8.68
C LEU A 115 2.84 2.20 7.85
N ARG A 116 1.53 2.22 7.60
CA ARG A 116 0.86 3.31 6.86
C ARG A 116 -0.02 4.14 7.79
N ILE A 117 0.54 5.24 8.30
CA ILE A 117 -0.22 6.20 9.13
C ILE A 117 -0.82 7.27 8.23
N VAL A 118 -0.01 8.19 7.70
CA VAL A 118 -0.48 9.24 6.78
C VAL A 118 -0.56 8.79 5.31
N ASP A 119 0.14 7.70 4.97
CA ASP A 119 0.19 7.17 3.59
C ASP A 119 -1.13 6.52 3.21
N ARG A 120 -2.04 7.29 2.60
CA ARG A 120 -3.43 6.89 2.32
C ARG A 120 -3.95 7.36 0.95
N VAL A 121 -3.10 7.96 0.10
CA VAL A 121 -3.52 8.46 -1.22
C VAL A 121 -3.73 7.32 -2.22
N SER A 122 -2.76 6.42 -2.32
CA SER A 122 -2.91 5.16 -3.05
C SER A 122 -3.55 4.11 -2.12
N THR A 123 -4.58 3.41 -2.59
CA THR A 123 -5.17 2.28 -1.84
C THR A 123 -4.31 1.03 -1.97
N LEU A 124 -4.63 -0.04 -1.22
CA LEU A 124 -3.87 -1.29 -1.23
C LEU A 124 -4.60 -2.45 -1.90
N ASP A 125 -3.82 -3.33 -2.50
CA ASP A 125 -4.18 -4.71 -2.79
C ASP A 125 -3.76 -5.60 -1.61
N SER A 126 -4.68 -5.85 -0.68
CA SER A 126 -4.45 -6.70 0.48
C SER A 126 -4.88 -8.15 0.24
N SER A 127 -5.07 -8.59 -1.01
CA SER A 127 -5.53 -9.95 -1.35
C SER A 127 -4.64 -11.05 -0.76
N GLU A 128 -3.36 -10.78 -0.52
CA GLU A 128 -2.40 -11.70 0.12
C GLU A 128 -1.94 -11.22 1.52
N SER A 129 -2.78 -10.44 2.20
CA SER A 129 -2.52 -9.92 3.54
C SER A 129 -1.15 -9.20 3.63
N LEU A 130 -0.36 -9.48 4.67
CA LEU A 130 0.95 -8.88 4.95
C LEU A 130 2.13 -9.61 4.27
N THR A 131 1.86 -10.65 3.47
CA THR A 131 2.93 -11.49 2.87
C THR A 131 3.56 -10.87 1.62
N ARG A 132 3.06 -9.71 1.19
CA ARG A 132 3.65 -8.93 0.11
C ARG A 132 4.22 -7.62 0.64
N GLU A 133 5.32 -7.20 0.03
CA GLU A 133 5.97 -5.93 0.37
C GLU A 133 5.04 -4.75 0.03
N LEU A 134 5.09 -3.69 0.85
CA LEU A 134 4.22 -2.52 0.70
C LEU A 134 4.31 -1.87 -0.68
N ASP A 135 5.49 -1.90 -1.31
CA ASP A 135 5.73 -1.31 -2.62
C ASP A 135 5.07 -2.10 -3.77
N GLU A 136 4.71 -3.36 -3.52
CA GLU A 136 3.99 -4.18 -4.49
C GLU A 136 2.47 -4.07 -4.37
N VAL A 137 1.96 -3.80 -3.16
CA VAL A 137 0.52 -3.81 -2.90
C VAL A 137 -0.13 -2.44 -3.12
N ARG A 138 0.64 -1.36 -3.24
CA ARG A 138 0.06 -0.03 -3.54
C ARG A 138 -0.52 0.01 -4.95
N LEU A 139 -1.78 0.39 -5.05
CA LEU A 139 -2.48 0.57 -6.31
C LEU A 139 -2.24 1.97 -6.88
N GLY A 140 -1.89 2.02 -8.18
CA GLY A 140 -1.74 3.29 -8.89
C GLY A 140 -3.08 4.00 -9.05
N VAL A 141 -3.12 5.30 -8.77
CA VAL A 141 -4.31 6.15 -8.90
C VAL A 141 -4.15 7.08 -10.09
N ASP A 142 -5.23 7.29 -10.85
CA ASP A 142 -5.25 8.25 -11.94
C ASP A 142 -5.30 9.66 -11.34
N ALA A 143 -4.23 10.43 -11.44
CA ALA A 143 -4.13 11.71 -10.74
C ALA A 143 -3.32 12.76 -11.51
N LEU A 144 -3.63 14.01 -11.20
CA LEU A 144 -2.74 15.15 -11.41
C LEU A 144 -2.05 15.46 -10.09
N ARG A 145 -0.72 15.42 -10.08
CA ARG A 145 0.12 15.89 -8.97
C ARG A 145 0.89 17.11 -9.42
N LEU A 146 0.83 18.18 -8.64
CA LEU A 146 1.62 19.39 -8.85
C LEU A 146 2.49 19.63 -7.62
N ARG A 147 3.79 19.90 -7.84
CA ARG A 147 4.72 20.28 -6.79
C ARG A 147 5.32 21.63 -7.10
N ARG A 148 5.39 22.47 -6.07
CA ARG A 148 6.18 23.70 -6.03
C ARG A 148 7.34 23.47 -5.09
N LEU A 149 8.56 23.70 -5.56
CA LEU A 149 9.79 23.49 -4.81
C LEU A 149 10.49 24.82 -4.60
N ASP A 150 10.87 25.08 -3.36
CA ASP A 150 11.72 26.18 -2.93
C ASP A 150 12.91 25.59 -2.14
N ASP A 151 13.86 26.42 -1.70
CA ASP A 151 15.15 25.94 -1.16
C ASP A 151 15.03 25.07 0.11
N SER A 152 13.99 25.30 0.92
CA SER A 152 13.76 24.59 2.19
C SER A 152 12.33 24.10 2.36
N SER A 153 11.52 24.18 1.31
CA SER A 153 10.12 23.76 1.39
C SER A 153 9.56 23.24 0.08
N GLN A 154 8.51 22.43 0.20
CA GLN A 154 7.77 21.92 -0.93
C GLN A 154 6.27 21.96 -0.63
N ILE A 155 5.49 22.43 -1.59
CA ILE A 155 4.02 22.28 -1.59
C ILE A 155 3.68 21.22 -2.63
N THR A 156 2.91 20.21 -2.23
CA THR A 156 2.38 19.19 -3.14
C THR A 156 0.86 19.23 -3.12
N LEU A 157 0.25 19.31 -4.29
CA LEU A 157 -1.19 19.20 -4.50
C LEU A 157 -1.46 17.96 -5.36
N ILE A 158 -2.46 17.17 -4.98
CA ILE A 158 -2.91 16.00 -5.73
C ILE A 158 -4.42 16.10 -5.92
N TRP A 159 -4.85 15.87 -7.14
CA TRP A 159 -6.24 15.67 -7.48
C TRP A 159 -6.39 14.39 -8.29
N SER A 160 -7.25 13.50 -7.81
CA SER A 160 -7.67 12.33 -8.56
C SER A 160 -9.17 12.45 -8.86
N PRO A 161 -9.59 12.41 -10.13
CA PRO A 161 -11.00 12.54 -10.50
C PRO A 161 -11.83 11.28 -10.19
N ARG A 162 -11.20 10.16 -9.81
CA ARG A 162 -11.90 8.91 -9.50
C ARG A 162 -11.22 8.20 -8.36
N PHE A 163 -12.02 7.80 -7.38
CA PHE A 163 -11.52 6.95 -6.32
C PHE A 163 -11.26 5.54 -6.84
N ARG A 164 -10.12 4.97 -6.47
CA ARG A 164 -9.75 3.60 -6.79
C ARG A 164 -9.82 2.77 -5.50
N PRO A 165 -10.82 1.89 -5.32
CA PRO A 165 -10.94 1.09 -4.11
C PRO A 165 -9.78 0.11 -3.96
N GLY A 166 -9.48 -0.23 -2.71
CA GLY A 166 -8.57 -1.30 -2.36
C GLY A 166 -9.15 -2.68 -2.65
N ARG A 167 -8.33 -3.72 -2.53
CA ARG A 167 -8.75 -5.12 -2.63
C ARG A 167 -8.61 -5.77 -1.25
N ALA A 168 -9.68 -6.40 -0.78
CA ALA A 168 -9.69 -7.09 0.50
C ALA A 168 -8.87 -8.39 0.42
N PRO A 169 -8.40 -8.93 1.56
CA PRO A 169 -7.87 -10.29 1.64
C PRO A 169 -8.82 -11.32 1.02
N SER A 170 -8.27 -12.28 0.30
CA SER A 170 -9.03 -13.29 -0.46
C SER A 170 -8.39 -14.67 -0.34
N GLU A 171 -9.10 -15.71 -0.79
CA GLU A 171 -8.64 -17.10 -0.74
C GLU A 171 -8.20 -17.50 0.68
N VAL A 172 -7.01 -18.08 0.85
CA VAL A 172 -6.45 -18.50 2.15
C VAL A 172 -6.23 -17.34 3.13
N TRP A 173 -6.24 -16.08 2.65
CA TRP A 173 -6.07 -14.88 3.46
C TRP A 173 -7.38 -14.20 3.83
N ALA A 174 -8.52 -14.65 3.29
CA ALA A 174 -9.82 -14.11 3.62
C ALA A 174 -10.13 -14.28 5.11
N LEU A 175 -10.51 -13.18 5.77
CA LEU A 175 -10.97 -13.27 7.15
C LEU A 175 -12.38 -13.88 7.19
N PRO A 176 -12.72 -14.61 8.28
CA PRO A 176 -14.07 -15.13 8.44
C PRO A 176 -15.11 -14.03 8.35
N ASP A 177 -16.18 -14.34 7.64
CA ASP A 177 -17.30 -13.44 7.50
C ASP A 177 -18.07 -13.39 8.84
N PRO A 178 -18.13 -12.23 9.53
CA PRO A 178 -18.82 -12.15 10.81
C PRO A 178 -20.35 -12.25 10.66
N VAL A 179 -20.86 -12.22 9.43
CA VAL A 179 -22.29 -12.24 9.12
C VAL A 179 -22.74 -13.68 8.85
N PRO A 180 -23.82 -14.18 9.50
CA PRO A 180 -24.36 -15.50 9.23
C PRO A 180 -24.79 -15.72 7.78
N GLU A 181 -24.72 -16.98 7.34
CA GLU A 181 -25.24 -17.38 6.03
C GLU A 181 -26.73 -17.03 5.86
N GLY A 182 -27.11 -16.67 4.64
CA GLY A 182 -28.50 -16.36 4.27
C GLY A 182 -28.90 -14.88 4.41
N VAL A 183 -28.03 -14.01 4.92
CA VAL A 183 -28.25 -12.55 4.90
C VAL A 183 -28.01 -12.02 3.48
N ALA A 184 -28.97 -11.27 2.96
CA ALA A 184 -28.88 -10.71 1.61
C ALA A 184 -27.78 -9.65 1.53
N ARG A 185 -27.07 -9.62 0.39
CA ARG A 185 -26.05 -8.61 0.09
C ARG A 185 -26.36 -7.92 -1.22
N ALA A 186 -26.37 -6.60 -1.20
CA ALA A 186 -26.45 -5.81 -2.42
C ALA A 186 -25.08 -5.77 -3.12
N GLY A 187 -25.08 -5.36 -4.39
CA GLY A 187 -23.85 -4.99 -5.08
C GLY A 187 -23.22 -3.75 -4.45
N VAL A 188 -21.91 -3.60 -4.60
CA VAL A 188 -21.20 -2.40 -4.11
C VAL A 188 -21.74 -1.17 -4.82
N GLU A 189 -22.26 -0.21 -4.06
CA GLU A 189 -22.68 1.08 -4.61
C GLU A 189 -21.44 1.93 -4.93
N ARG A 190 -21.40 2.48 -6.15
CA ARG A 190 -20.40 3.46 -6.57
C ARG A 190 -21.08 4.82 -6.72
N PRO A 191 -20.44 5.94 -6.34
CA PRO A 191 -21.01 7.25 -6.58
C PRO A 191 -21.23 7.50 -8.09
N GLY A 192 -22.07 8.47 -8.42
CA GLY A 192 -22.53 8.66 -9.80
C GLY A 192 -21.62 9.52 -10.69
N SER A 193 -20.78 10.39 -10.14
CA SER A 193 -20.00 11.37 -10.90
C SER A 193 -18.54 11.50 -10.45
N ALA A 194 -17.64 11.83 -11.39
CA ALA A 194 -16.21 12.01 -11.12
C ALA A 194 -15.89 13.17 -10.14
N LEU A 195 -16.75 14.20 -10.10
CA LEU A 195 -16.57 15.30 -9.13
C LEU A 195 -16.99 14.86 -7.73
N ASP A 196 -18.04 14.05 -7.62
CA ASP A 196 -18.50 13.51 -6.34
C ASP A 196 -17.53 12.47 -5.80
N GLU A 197 -16.84 11.71 -6.67
CA GLU A 197 -15.84 10.70 -6.34
C GLU A 197 -14.44 11.26 -6.04
N GLY A 198 -14.17 12.51 -6.39
CA GLY A 198 -12.80 13.03 -6.47
C GLY A 198 -12.02 12.96 -5.14
N VAL A 199 -10.75 12.56 -5.20
CA VAL A 199 -9.82 12.59 -4.07
C VAL A 199 -8.94 13.83 -4.20
N PHE A 200 -8.77 14.56 -3.09
CA PHE A 200 -7.90 15.73 -3.04
C PHE A 200 -6.90 15.59 -1.91
N ALA A 201 -5.62 15.89 -2.18
CA ALA A 201 -4.59 15.96 -1.17
C ALA A 201 -3.78 17.24 -1.29
N ALA A 202 -3.40 17.82 -0.16
CA ALA A 202 -2.43 18.89 -0.09
C ALA A 202 -1.41 18.60 1.01
N ARG A 203 -0.14 18.89 0.75
CA ARG A 203 0.95 18.74 1.71
C ARG A 203 1.92 19.89 1.61
N TRP A 204 2.32 20.39 2.76
CA TRP A 204 3.46 21.29 2.87
C TRP A 204 4.56 20.56 3.65
N SER A 205 5.75 20.51 3.06
CA SER A 205 6.95 19.92 3.64
C SER A 205 7.98 21.02 3.86
N TYR A 206 8.65 20.96 5.01
CA TYR A 206 9.79 21.81 5.35
C TYR A 206 11.02 20.93 5.61
N TYR A 207 12.17 21.36 5.09
CA TYR A 207 13.45 20.68 5.18
C TYR A 207 14.44 21.61 5.89
N GLY A 208 14.64 21.37 7.18
CA GLY A 208 15.49 22.19 8.04
C GLY A 208 16.82 21.53 8.37
N ALA A 209 17.70 22.27 9.06
CA ALA A 209 18.97 21.73 9.54
C ALA A 209 18.73 20.70 10.67
N GLY A 210 18.59 19.43 10.30
CA GLY A 210 18.43 18.30 11.22
C GLY A 210 16.99 18.05 11.68
N LEU A 211 15.99 18.69 11.06
CA LEU A 211 14.59 18.40 11.30
C LEU A 211 13.80 18.65 10.02
N ASP A 212 13.11 17.61 9.57
CA ASP A 212 12.14 17.69 8.50
C ASP A 212 10.74 17.60 9.10
N LEU A 213 9.82 18.41 8.58
CA LEU A 213 8.42 18.45 8.99
C LEU A 213 7.53 18.32 7.76
N ALA A 214 6.33 17.77 7.94
CA ALA A 214 5.25 17.99 6.99
C ALA A 214 3.89 18.05 7.68
N VAL A 215 3.00 18.83 7.09
CA VAL A 215 1.56 18.81 7.40
C VAL A 215 0.80 18.52 6.12
N SER A 216 -0.26 17.74 6.23
CA SER A 216 -1.07 17.39 5.07
C SER A 216 -2.56 17.31 5.40
N VAL A 217 -3.37 17.46 4.36
CA VAL A 217 -4.79 17.16 4.38
C VAL A 217 -5.11 16.25 3.20
N LEU A 218 -5.92 15.22 3.43
CA LEU A 218 -6.40 14.30 2.41
C LEU A 218 -7.90 14.12 2.56
N HIS A 219 -8.65 14.47 1.52
CA HIS A 219 -10.09 14.21 1.42
C HIS A 219 -10.31 13.03 0.46
N THR A 220 -10.69 11.88 1.00
CA THR A 220 -10.74 10.60 0.29
C THR A 220 -11.94 9.76 0.74
N TRP A 221 -11.93 8.47 0.44
CA TRP A 221 -12.92 7.47 0.84
C TRP A 221 -12.25 6.35 1.62
N GLU A 222 -13.04 5.56 2.35
CA GLU A 222 -12.58 4.28 2.92
C GLU A 222 -12.06 3.35 1.82
N ASP A 223 -10.84 2.81 1.98
CA ASP A 223 -10.20 1.96 0.97
C ASP A 223 -11.04 0.71 0.65
N LEU A 224 -11.60 0.08 1.69
CA LEU A 224 -12.54 -1.04 1.61
C LEU A 224 -13.94 -0.56 1.98
N PRO A 225 -15.01 -1.14 1.38
CA PRO A 225 -16.36 -0.73 1.70
C PRO A 225 -16.78 -1.23 3.07
N SER A 226 -17.50 -0.39 3.82
CA SER A 226 -18.19 -0.76 5.04
C SER A 226 -19.58 -1.32 4.70
N LEU A 227 -20.08 -2.29 5.48
CA LEU A 227 -21.37 -2.93 5.22
C LEU A 227 -22.51 -2.17 5.93
N ASP A 228 -23.20 -1.28 5.24
CA ASP A 228 -24.39 -0.60 5.79
C ASP A 228 -25.53 -1.61 5.98
N ARG A 229 -26.34 -1.43 7.04
CA ARG A 229 -27.50 -2.25 7.35
C ARG A 229 -28.76 -1.56 6.83
N GLU A 230 -29.48 -2.21 5.92
CA GLU A 230 -30.77 -1.72 5.43
C GLU A 230 -31.87 -2.73 5.70
N TYR A 231 -32.97 -2.26 6.28
CA TYR A 231 -34.13 -3.09 6.60
C TYR A 231 -35.25 -2.83 5.60
N GLY A 232 -35.69 -3.88 4.92
CA GLY A 232 -36.88 -3.85 4.07
C GLY A 232 -38.15 -3.63 4.88
N ALA A 233 -39.25 -3.31 4.19
CA ALA A 233 -40.57 -3.13 4.82
C ALA A 233 -41.10 -4.41 5.49
N ASP A 234 -40.59 -5.57 5.08
CA ASP A 234 -40.83 -6.91 5.64
C ASP A 234 -39.91 -7.24 6.83
N GLY A 235 -39.01 -6.33 7.20
CA GLY A 235 -38.01 -6.52 8.26
C GLY A 235 -36.79 -7.32 7.82
N ALA A 236 -36.67 -7.69 6.55
CA ALA A 236 -35.49 -8.39 6.03
C ALA A 236 -34.26 -7.47 6.02
N LEU A 237 -33.16 -7.93 6.59
CA LEU A 237 -31.88 -7.22 6.59
C LEU A 237 -31.13 -7.50 5.29
N THR A 238 -30.73 -6.43 4.61
CA THR A 238 -29.78 -6.45 3.49
C THR A 238 -28.53 -5.66 3.90
N LEU A 239 -27.36 -6.25 3.65
CA LEU A 239 -26.09 -5.56 3.80
C LEU A 239 -25.69 -4.90 2.49
N VAL A 240 -25.43 -3.60 2.54
CA VAL A 240 -25.08 -2.79 1.38
C VAL A 240 -23.63 -2.31 1.51
N PRO A 241 -22.68 -2.84 0.72
CA PRO A 241 -21.30 -2.38 0.76
C PRO A 241 -21.19 -0.96 0.20
N ARG A 242 -20.73 -0.01 1.02
CA ARG A 242 -20.53 1.39 0.65
C ARG A 242 -19.16 1.90 1.08
N HIS A 243 -18.57 2.76 0.26
CA HIS A 243 -17.39 3.53 0.65
C HIS A 243 -17.84 4.86 1.24
N HIS A 244 -17.35 5.22 2.42
CA HIS A 244 -17.74 6.47 3.08
C HIS A 244 -16.62 7.52 3.00
N ARG A 245 -17.00 8.79 2.94
CA ARG A 245 -16.05 9.91 2.83
C ARG A 245 -15.24 10.09 4.12
N LEU A 246 -13.95 10.28 3.95
CA LEU A 246 -12.99 10.58 5.02
C LEU A 246 -12.28 11.90 4.76
N THR A 247 -11.96 12.63 5.84
CA THR A 247 -11.00 13.74 5.80
C THR A 247 -9.91 13.48 6.81
N LEU A 248 -8.66 13.45 6.35
CA LEU A 248 -7.48 13.10 7.13
C LEU A 248 -6.60 14.33 7.28
N TRP A 249 -6.18 14.61 8.51
CA TRP A 249 -5.24 15.68 8.84
C TRP A 249 -3.94 15.07 9.34
N GLY A 250 -2.88 15.15 8.53
CA GLY A 250 -1.61 14.50 8.78
C GLY A 250 -0.55 15.46 9.32
N LEU A 251 0.28 14.95 10.23
CA LEU A 251 1.51 15.57 10.73
C LEU A 251 2.63 14.53 10.66
N GLU A 252 3.81 14.97 10.24
CA GLU A 252 4.98 14.11 10.12
C GLU A 252 6.23 14.86 10.55
N PHE A 253 7.19 14.15 11.17
CA PHE A 253 8.53 14.65 11.38
C PHE A 253 9.60 13.57 11.18
N ALA A 254 10.80 14.00 10.81
CA ALA A 254 11.99 13.16 10.82
C ALA A 254 13.19 13.96 11.32
N ARG A 255 13.97 13.37 12.22
CA ARG A 255 15.16 13.98 12.80
C ARG A 255 16.33 13.00 12.80
N PRO A 256 17.31 13.16 11.90
CA PRO A 256 18.55 12.41 11.99
C PRO A 256 19.39 12.91 13.17
N TRP A 257 20.02 11.99 13.89
CA TRP A 257 20.98 12.26 14.96
C TRP A 257 22.04 11.16 15.01
N GLN A 258 23.25 11.48 14.53
CA GLN A 258 24.33 10.50 14.38
C GLN A 258 23.88 9.30 13.53
N SER A 259 23.99 8.08 14.04
CA SER A 259 23.53 6.84 13.41
C SER A 259 22.06 6.53 13.64
N PHE A 260 21.31 7.45 14.26
CA PHE A 260 19.88 7.30 14.53
C PHE A 260 19.04 8.21 13.65
N VAL A 261 17.84 7.76 13.32
CA VAL A 261 16.78 8.60 12.73
C VAL A 261 15.52 8.43 13.56
N PHE A 262 15.03 9.52 14.12
CA PHE A 262 13.73 9.53 14.80
C PHE A 262 12.67 9.93 13.79
N ARG A 263 11.61 9.14 13.68
CA ARG A 263 10.47 9.44 12.82
C ARG A 263 9.20 9.48 13.65
N GLY A 264 8.26 10.30 13.22
CA GLY A 264 6.92 10.26 13.76
C GLY A 264 5.88 10.69 12.74
N GLU A 265 4.73 10.05 12.83
CA GLU A 265 3.55 10.38 12.03
C GLU A 265 2.32 10.41 12.94
N ALA A 266 1.39 11.30 12.65
CA ALA A 266 0.08 11.31 13.27
C ALA A 266 -0.96 11.72 12.23
N VAL A 267 -2.11 11.07 12.24
CA VAL A 267 -3.24 11.39 11.38
C VAL A 267 -4.53 11.39 12.18
N TYR A 268 -5.29 12.48 12.06
CA TYR A 268 -6.66 12.56 12.56
C TYR A 268 -7.62 12.28 11.40
N ILE A 269 -8.37 11.19 11.50
CA ILE A 269 -9.29 10.68 10.48
C ILE A 269 -10.72 11.02 10.91
N GLN A 270 -11.41 11.83 10.10
CA GLN A 270 -12.78 12.24 10.36
C GLN A 270 -13.76 11.38 9.57
N GLY A 271 -14.76 10.85 10.28
CA GLY A 271 -15.89 10.15 9.68
C GLY A 271 -15.63 8.70 9.27
N GLN A 272 -14.76 7.98 9.97
CA GLN A 272 -14.58 6.54 9.83
C GLN A 272 -15.89 5.81 10.18
N ARG A 273 -16.22 4.74 9.44
CA ARG A 273 -17.24 3.78 9.86
C ARG A 273 -16.58 2.62 10.57
N LEU A 274 -17.10 2.30 11.75
CA LEU A 274 -16.65 1.20 12.59
C LEU A 274 -17.79 0.21 12.78
N GLU A 275 -17.40 -1.07 12.82
CA GLU A 275 -18.32 -2.18 13.07
C GLU A 275 -18.82 -2.15 14.52
N PRO A 276 -20.14 -2.28 14.73
CA PRO A 276 -20.70 -2.46 16.06
C PRO A 276 -20.41 -3.86 16.61
N ALA A 277 -20.47 -4.00 17.94
CA ALA A 277 -20.27 -5.27 18.63
C ALA A 277 -21.36 -6.31 18.29
N ASP A 278 -22.61 -5.86 18.11
CA ASP A 278 -23.67 -6.66 17.48
C ASP A 278 -23.69 -6.35 15.99
N TRP A 279 -23.35 -7.33 15.15
CA TRP A 279 -23.28 -7.15 13.70
C TRP A 279 -24.60 -6.68 13.06
N ARG A 280 -25.73 -6.79 13.75
CA ARG A 280 -27.03 -6.28 13.26
C ARG A 280 -27.22 -4.78 13.46
N ASP A 281 -26.51 -4.17 14.40
CA ASP A 281 -26.63 -2.74 14.65
C ASP A 281 -26.09 -1.92 13.47
N PRO A 282 -26.52 -0.66 13.30
CA PRO A 282 -25.96 0.22 12.29
C PRO A 282 -24.49 0.53 12.57
N LEU A 283 -23.72 0.76 11.51
CA LEU A 283 -22.33 1.23 11.61
C LEU A 283 -22.23 2.49 12.46
N ARG A 284 -21.17 2.57 13.25
CA ARG A 284 -20.87 3.74 14.09
C ARG A 284 -19.95 4.67 13.31
N ARG A 285 -20.32 5.95 13.22
CA ARG A 285 -19.45 6.99 12.66
C ARG A 285 -18.61 7.58 13.79
N GLU A 286 -17.32 7.32 13.75
CA GLU A 286 -16.35 7.79 14.74
C GLU A 286 -15.19 8.53 14.06
N ASP A 287 -14.49 9.35 14.84
CA ASP A 287 -13.22 9.94 14.44
C ASP A 287 -12.07 9.15 15.08
N LEU A 288 -10.93 9.06 14.40
CA LEU A 288 -9.75 8.32 14.85
C LEU A 288 -8.51 9.22 14.92
N LEU A 289 -7.67 9.01 15.93
CA LEU A 289 -6.29 9.50 15.94
C LEU A 289 -5.35 8.30 15.82
N HIS A 290 -4.68 8.17 14.68
CA HIS A 290 -3.67 7.12 14.47
C HIS A 290 -2.28 7.76 14.43
N TRP A 291 -1.37 7.29 15.26
CA TRP A 291 -0.01 7.85 15.36
C TRP A 291 1.05 6.76 15.43
N MET A 292 2.29 7.12 15.10
CA MET A 292 3.47 6.26 15.19
C MET A 292 4.69 7.07 15.61
N LEU A 293 5.54 6.46 16.42
CA LEU A 293 6.91 6.90 16.71
C LEU A 293 7.88 5.78 16.37
N GLY A 294 8.94 6.12 15.64
CA GLY A 294 9.92 5.18 15.13
C GLY A 294 11.36 5.62 15.42
N LEU A 295 12.23 4.64 15.60
CA LEU A 295 13.67 4.80 15.73
C LEU A 295 14.37 3.85 14.75
N ASP A 296 15.14 4.43 13.84
CA ASP A 296 16.01 3.70 12.94
C ASP A 296 17.44 3.84 13.46
N TRP A 297 18.19 2.74 13.50
CA TRP A 297 19.57 2.71 13.94
C TRP A 297 20.45 1.98 12.92
N THR A 298 21.43 2.70 12.37
CA THR A 298 22.41 2.18 11.42
C THR A 298 23.82 2.50 11.93
N PRO A 299 24.40 1.68 12.82
CA PRO A 299 25.71 1.96 13.44
C PRO A 299 26.91 1.73 12.52
N GLY A 300 26.69 1.23 11.31
CA GLY A 300 27.74 0.74 10.40
C GLY A 300 27.75 -0.80 10.33
N ASN A 301 28.67 -1.35 9.53
CA ASN A 301 28.75 -2.80 9.24
C ASN A 301 27.54 -3.37 8.49
N ASN A 302 26.90 -2.55 7.64
CA ASN A 302 25.83 -2.93 6.73
C ASN A 302 24.63 -3.63 7.40
N TRP A 303 24.19 -3.13 8.56
CA TRP A 303 22.92 -3.57 9.16
C TRP A 303 22.14 -2.39 9.73
N THR A 304 20.82 -2.55 9.79
CA THR A 304 19.89 -1.55 10.29
C THR A 304 18.86 -2.21 11.19
N LEU A 305 18.56 -1.57 12.32
CA LEU A 305 17.46 -1.94 13.20
C LEU A 305 16.43 -0.81 13.19
N ILE A 306 15.17 -1.15 12.96
CA ILE A 306 14.03 -0.24 13.00
C ILE A 306 13.10 -0.72 14.10
N ALA A 307 12.75 0.17 15.03
CA ALA A 307 11.76 -0.12 16.07
C ALA A 307 10.67 0.94 16.02
N GLN A 308 9.39 0.54 15.97
CA GLN A 308 8.27 1.48 15.94
C GLN A 308 7.17 1.06 16.91
N VAL A 309 6.49 2.05 17.44
CA VAL A 309 5.23 1.90 18.18
C VAL A 309 4.19 2.77 17.52
N SER A 310 3.01 2.21 17.30
CA SER A 310 1.85 2.95 16.80
C SER A 310 0.60 2.59 17.59
N ASP A 311 -0.38 3.48 17.59
CA ASP A 311 -1.68 3.23 18.17
C ASP A 311 -2.77 3.96 17.40
N ALA A 312 -3.86 3.25 17.11
CA ALA A 312 -5.09 3.83 16.59
C ALA A 312 -6.07 4.02 17.75
N TRP A 313 -6.27 5.27 18.13
CA TRP A 313 -7.14 5.67 19.23
C TRP A 313 -8.48 6.20 18.70
N ILE A 314 -9.57 5.77 19.32
CA ILE A 314 -10.93 6.29 19.13
C ILE A 314 -11.24 7.29 20.25
N PRO A 315 -11.07 8.62 20.07
CA PRO A 315 -11.25 9.58 21.16
C PRO A 315 -12.68 9.61 21.71
N GLY A 316 -13.66 9.36 20.83
CA GLY A 316 -15.09 9.30 21.15
C GLY A 316 -15.59 7.91 21.58
N TYR A 317 -14.70 7.00 21.96
CA TYR A 317 -15.04 5.61 22.23
C TYR A 317 -16.28 5.45 23.15
N GLY A 318 -17.23 4.64 22.69
CA GLY A 318 -18.41 4.24 23.44
C GLY A 318 -18.55 2.71 23.48
N GLN A 319 -19.25 2.20 24.50
CA GLN A 319 -19.60 0.78 24.54
C GLN A 319 -20.44 0.38 23.31
N GLY A 320 -20.23 -0.84 22.80
CA GLY A 320 -20.97 -1.36 21.65
C GLY A 320 -20.24 -1.28 20.30
N LEU A 321 -18.95 -0.93 20.30
CA LEU A 321 -18.06 -1.11 19.14
C LEU A 321 -17.43 -2.50 19.17
N ALA A 322 -17.25 -3.14 18.00
CA ALA A 322 -16.47 -4.37 17.88
C ALA A 322 -14.96 -4.10 18.05
N SER A 323 -14.52 -2.88 17.76
CA SER A 323 -13.15 -2.43 17.99
C SER A 323 -12.94 -1.96 19.43
N GLU A 324 -11.69 -1.99 19.88
CA GLU A 324 -11.28 -1.42 21.16
C GLU A 324 -10.99 0.08 21.05
N ALA A 325 -10.94 0.77 22.20
CA ALA A 325 -10.63 2.20 22.26
C ALA A 325 -9.23 2.52 21.72
N HIS A 326 -8.28 1.61 21.95
CA HIS A 326 -6.89 1.68 21.49
C HIS A 326 -6.56 0.39 20.75
N THR A 327 -5.73 0.47 19.73
CA THR A 327 -5.26 -0.69 18.95
C THR A 327 -3.76 -0.52 18.70
N PRO A 328 -2.93 -0.78 19.71
CA PRO A 328 -1.50 -0.59 19.61
C PRO A 328 -0.87 -1.68 18.73
N VAL A 329 0.17 -1.28 18.00
CA VAL A 329 1.02 -2.15 17.19
C VAL A 329 2.47 -1.81 17.50
N LEU A 330 3.28 -2.83 17.74
CA LEU A 330 4.73 -2.70 17.87
C LEU A 330 5.37 -3.37 16.66
N THR A 331 6.39 -2.74 16.10
CA THR A 331 7.18 -3.32 15.01
C THR A 331 8.66 -3.35 15.34
N LEU A 332 9.33 -4.40 14.89
CA LEU A 332 10.77 -4.53 14.95
C LEU A 332 11.27 -5.07 13.61
N GLY A 333 12.08 -4.28 12.92
CA GLY A 333 12.74 -4.65 11.67
C GLY A 333 14.24 -4.77 11.88
N LEU A 334 14.86 -5.83 11.36
CA LEU A 334 16.31 -5.99 11.32
C LEU A 334 16.71 -6.38 9.90
N SER A 335 17.56 -5.58 9.26
CA SER A 335 18.15 -5.92 7.96
C SER A 335 19.67 -5.93 8.03
N ALA A 336 20.32 -6.81 7.27
CA ALA A 336 21.77 -6.88 7.18
C ALA A 336 22.24 -7.39 5.83
N ASP A 337 23.26 -6.75 5.25
CA ASP A 337 23.95 -7.23 4.06
C ASP A 337 25.18 -8.07 4.46
N LEU A 338 25.17 -9.32 4.02
CA LEU A 338 26.16 -10.33 4.36
C LEU A 338 26.92 -10.77 3.10
N LEU A 339 28.02 -11.51 3.30
CA LEU A 339 28.79 -12.12 2.21
C LEU A 339 29.24 -11.12 1.10
N ARG A 340 29.73 -9.94 1.51
CA ARG A 340 30.06 -8.84 0.58
C ARG A 340 28.84 -8.40 -0.25
N GLU A 341 27.73 -8.15 0.43
CA GLU A 341 26.47 -7.63 -0.14
C GLU A 341 25.84 -8.56 -1.20
N THR A 342 26.16 -9.85 -1.13
CA THR A 342 25.54 -10.87 -2.00
C THR A 342 24.40 -11.61 -1.32
N LEU A 343 24.24 -11.46 -0.01
CA LEU A 343 23.15 -12.06 0.77
C LEU A 343 22.52 -10.99 1.65
N GLU A 344 21.27 -10.62 1.35
CA GLU A 344 20.46 -9.75 2.20
C GLU A 344 19.68 -10.62 3.20
N PHE A 345 19.82 -10.32 4.49
CA PHE A 345 18.97 -10.85 5.54
C PHE A 345 17.98 -9.78 5.97
N SER A 346 16.71 -10.17 6.14
CA SER A 346 15.68 -9.29 6.69
C SER A 346 14.77 -10.05 7.65
N ASN A 347 14.44 -9.40 8.77
CA ASN A 347 13.43 -9.82 9.71
C ASN A 347 12.47 -8.66 9.98
N LEU A 348 11.17 -8.95 9.97
CA LEU A 348 10.12 -8.00 10.32
C LEU A 348 9.14 -8.65 11.28
N LEU A 349 9.03 -8.12 12.49
CA LEU A 349 8.10 -8.54 13.53
C LEU A 349 7.02 -7.48 13.71
N PHE A 350 5.76 -7.88 13.69
CA PHE A 350 4.61 -7.12 14.16
C PHE A 350 4.06 -7.80 15.40
N VAL A 351 3.75 -7.01 16.42
CA VAL A 351 3.07 -7.47 17.63
C VAL A 351 1.84 -6.61 17.86
N ARG A 352 0.71 -7.26 18.14
CA ARG A 352 -0.57 -6.64 18.51
C ARG A 352 -0.89 -7.04 19.95
N PRO A 353 -0.50 -6.23 20.94
CA PRO A 353 -0.61 -6.60 22.36
C PRO A 353 -2.03 -6.95 22.81
N ASN A 354 -3.04 -6.22 22.33
CA ASN A 354 -4.44 -6.44 22.74
C ASN A 354 -4.97 -7.79 22.24
N GLU A 355 -4.58 -8.18 21.02
CA GLU A 355 -4.93 -9.47 20.41
C GLU A 355 -4.01 -10.62 20.89
N GLN A 356 -2.98 -10.30 21.69
CA GLN A 356 -1.86 -11.18 22.02
C GLN A 356 -1.21 -11.83 20.78
N GLY A 357 -1.32 -11.16 19.64
CA GLY A 357 -0.95 -11.69 18.33
C GLY A 357 0.41 -11.19 17.84
N TYR A 358 1.06 -11.98 16.99
CA TYR A 358 2.25 -11.55 16.27
C TYR A 358 2.27 -12.08 14.84
N TYR A 359 3.00 -11.36 13.99
CA TYR A 359 3.42 -11.81 12.66
C TYR A 359 4.93 -11.59 12.55
N ASN A 360 5.69 -12.64 12.26
CA ASN A 360 7.12 -12.54 12.01
C ASN A 360 7.48 -13.05 10.62
N ARG A 361 8.14 -12.21 9.84
CA ARG A 361 8.70 -12.56 8.55
C ARG A 361 10.21 -12.61 8.65
N LEU A 362 10.80 -13.75 8.26
CA LEU A 362 12.23 -13.89 8.02
C LEU A 362 12.47 -14.09 6.54
N SER A 363 13.47 -13.42 5.97
CA SER A 363 13.84 -13.63 4.57
C SER A 363 15.34 -13.52 4.35
N LEU A 364 15.79 -14.30 3.38
CA LEU A 364 17.12 -14.27 2.81
C LEU A 364 16.96 -14.04 1.31
N ASP A 365 17.66 -13.07 0.75
CA ASP A 365 17.74 -12.84 -0.69
C ASP A 365 19.20 -12.98 -1.14
N TYR A 366 19.49 -13.95 -2.00
CA TYR A 366 20.84 -14.25 -2.46
C TYR A 366 21.01 -13.87 -3.94
N ALA A 367 21.93 -12.94 -4.19
CA ALA A 367 22.37 -12.55 -5.52
C ALA A 367 23.30 -13.61 -6.11
N VAL A 368 22.71 -14.62 -6.76
CA VAL A 368 23.47 -15.67 -7.47
C VAL A 368 24.29 -15.06 -8.61
N THR A 369 23.71 -14.07 -9.29
CA THR A 369 24.36 -13.17 -10.26
C THR A 369 23.65 -11.81 -10.20
N ASP A 370 24.21 -10.77 -10.82
CA ASP A 370 23.59 -9.44 -10.91
C ASP A 370 22.17 -9.42 -11.51
N ARG A 371 21.78 -10.47 -12.23
CA ARG A 371 20.46 -10.60 -12.86
C ARG A 371 19.58 -11.64 -12.21
N PHE A 372 20.11 -12.54 -11.40
CA PHE A 372 19.38 -13.68 -10.86
C PHE A 372 19.48 -13.72 -9.35
N HIS A 373 18.33 -13.58 -8.70
CA HIS A 373 18.17 -13.60 -7.26
C HIS A 373 17.34 -14.80 -6.84
N ALA A 374 17.75 -15.44 -5.76
CA ALA A 374 17.02 -16.51 -5.10
C ALA A 374 16.67 -16.08 -3.67
N GLY A 375 15.38 -15.86 -3.43
CA GLY A 375 14.82 -15.52 -2.14
C GLY A 375 14.23 -16.74 -1.44
N LEU A 376 14.47 -16.87 -0.15
CA LEU A 376 13.87 -17.86 0.74
C LEU A 376 13.33 -17.12 1.96
N GLY A 377 12.14 -17.47 2.43
CA GLY A 377 11.64 -16.89 3.66
C GLY A 377 10.60 -17.71 4.38
N LEU A 378 10.32 -17.27 5.59
CA LEU A 378 9.45 -17.89 6.56
C LEU A 378 8.49 -16.82 7.08
N ASP A 379 7.19 -17.07 6.99
CA ASP A 379 6.16 -16.25 7.59
C ASP A 379 5.53 -17.05 8.73
N LEU A 380 5.55 -16.48 9.95
CA LEU A 380 5.05 -17.09 11.17
C LEU A 380 3.98 -16.19 11.79
N PHE A 381 2.82 -16.76 12.07
CA PHE A 381 1.69 -16.10 12.70
C PHE A 381 1.41 -16.77 14.05
N GLY A 382 1.10 -15.95 15.04
CA GLY A 382 0.67 -16.43 16.35
C GLY A 382 -0.30 -15.48 17.00
N GLY A 383 -0.99 -15.97 18.02
CA GLY A 383 -2.02 -15.24 18.73
C GLY A 383 -3.17 -16.15 19.15
N GLU A 384 -4.00 -15.62 20.04
CA GLU A 384 -5.24 -16.27 20.50
C GLU A 384 -6.48 -15.57 19.93
N GLU A 385 -6.39 -14.26 19.67
CA GLU A 385 -7.47 -13.43 19.14
C GLU A 385 -7.02 -12.61 17.92
N GLY A 386 -7.97 -11.95 17.27
CA GLY A 386 -7.70 -11.04 16.15
C GLY A 386 -7.26 -11.71 14.86
N ALA A 387 -6.75 -10.91 13.92
CA ALA A 387 -6.46 -11.38 12.56
C ALA A 387 -5.33 -12.43 12.52
N PHE A 388 -4.31 -12.28 13.38
CA PHE A 388 -3.16 -13.20 13.39
C PHE A 388 -3.50 -14.57 13.96
N ALA A 389 -4.50 -14.68 14.85
CA ALA A 389 -4.99 -15.98 15.29
C ALA A 389 -5.60 -16.78 14.12
N PHE A 390 -6.33 -16.12 13.21
CA PHE A 390 -6.87 -16.77 12.01
C PHE A 390 -5.76 -17.20 11.03
N TYR A 391 -4.66 -16.45 10.96
CA TYR A 391 -3.53 -16.78 10.08
C TYR A 391 -2.53 -17.75 10.70
N LYS A 392 -2.72 -18.21 11.94
CA LYS A 392 -1.83 -19.18 12.60
C LYS A 392 -1.66 -20.48 11.82
N GLU A 393 -2.70 -20.90 11.11
CA GLU A 393 -2.61 -22.08 10.25
C GLU A 393 -1.89 -21.78 8.93
N ASN A 394 -1.68 -20.51 8.56
CA ASN A 394 -1.03 -20.11 7.32
C ASN A 394 0.49 -19.89 7.46
N ASP A 395 1.10 -20.36 8.55
CA ASP A 395 2.56 -20.41 8.69
C ASP A 395 3.17 -21.05 7.45
N GLN A 396 4.08 -20.34 6.77
CA GLN A 396 4.54 -20.74 5.44
C GLN A 396 6.04 -20.58 5.25
N LEU A 397 6.61 -21.52 4.50
CA LEU A 397 7.92 -21.40 3.86
C LEU A 397 7.70 -20.99 2.40
N TRP A 398 8.40 -19.96 1.96
CA TRP A 398 8.33 -19.51 0.57
C TRP A 398 9.68 -19.42 -0.12
N LEU A 399 9.67 -19.71 -1.42
CA LEU A 399 10.79 -19.58 -2.34
C LEU A 399 10.41 -18.61 -3.45
N LYS A 400 11.30 -17.67 -3.74
CA LYS A 400 11.16 -16.67 -4.80
C LYS A 400 12.37 -16.75 -5.73
N LEU A 401 12.15 -16.92 -7.03
CA LEU A 401 13.23 -16.86 -8.02
C LEU A 401 12.96 -15.70 -8.95
N LYS A 402 13.91 -14.79 -9.12
CA LYS A 402 13.74 -13.58 -9.91
C LYS A 402 14.88 -13.40 -10.90
N TYR A 403 14.53 -13.19 -12.16
CA TYR A 403 15.44 -12.82 -13.23
C TYR A 403 15.12 -11.41 -13.74
N SER A 404 16.09 -10.50 -13.66
CA SER A 404 15.97 -9.11 -14.13
C SER A 404 16.74 -8.92 -15.45
N PHE A 405 16.22 -8.09 -16.36
CA PHE A 405 16.79 -7.86 -17.69
C PHE A 405 16.80 -6.39 -18.10
#